data_AF-A0AAI9WAA8-F1
#
_entry.id   AF-A0AAI9WAA8-F1
#
_cell.length_a   1.000
_cell.length_b   1.000
_cell.length_c   1.000
_cell.angle_alpha   90.00
_cell.angle_beta   90.00
_cell.angle_gamma   90.00
#
_symmetry.space_group_name_H-M   'P 1'
#
loop_
_entity.id
_entity.type
_entity.pdbx_description
1 polymer ?
#
loop_
_entity_poly.entity_id
_entity_poly.type
_entity_poly.pdbx_seq_one_letter_code
_entity_poly.pdbx_strand_id
1 'polypeptide(L)'
;MSYIPIFHLTIPAVWVAVLLAAAVVKLFMRFFTGEKIGEWYWNALTFYILTWKLSYSLFHFENFRNMPLSILYFNGGLYGHFLGIVVVSIYLIMAQKKQWKVAKQSVFSWLLFFLSYQAILQSFEKNVVEAIFHTLLLIISILAIRFLAKRTDVPNVLLLAALLTLELLILSAFGSLWSWQNATFVLLAIVTSIMYTRFEQKGQTL
;
A
#
# COMPACT_ATOMS: atom_id res chain seq x y z
N MET A 1 -2.10 -3.08 -19.21
CA MET A 1 -0.84 -2.62 -18.58
C MET A 1 -0.21 -1.56 -19.45
N SER A 2 -0.24 -0.31 -18.99
CA SER A 2 0.41 0.82 -19.66
C SER A 2 1.90 0.89 -19.33
N TYR A 3 2.68 1.43 -20.26
CA TYR A 3 4.11 1.71 -20.11
C TYR A 3 4.35 3.20 -20.27
N ILE A 4 5.27 3.73 -19.47
CA ILE A 4 5.64 5.14 -19.51
C ILE A 4 7.05 5.25 -20.10
N PRO A 5 7.23 5.96 -21.23
CA PRO A 5 8.55 6.25 -21.75
C PRO A 5 9.21 7.31 -20.86
N ILE A 6 10.33 6.96 -20.24
CA ILE A 6 11.20 7.87 -19.50
C ILE A 6 12.53 7.88 -20.24
N PHE A 7 12.78 8.95 -20.99
CA PHE A 7 13.88 9.03 -21.96
C PHE A 7 13.85 7.85 -22.94
N HIS A 8 14.85 6.95 -22.87
CA HIS A 8 14.98 5.77 -23.74
C HIS A 8 14.48 4.47 -23.07
N LEU A 9 13.97 4.54 -21.83
CA LEU A 9 13.51 3.40 -21.06
C LEU A 9 11.99 3.40 -20.91
N THR A 10 11.35 2.32 -21.33
CA THR A 10 9.91 2.10 -21.09
C THR A 10 9.71 1.34 -19.80
N ILE A 11 9.15 2.00 -18.78
CA ILE A 11 8.92 1.41 -17.47
C ILE A 11 7.43 1.10 -17.32
N PRO A 12 7.04 -0.08 -16.77
CA PRO A 12 5.64 -0.37 -16.49
C PRO A 12 5.05 0.69 -15.54
N ALA A 13 3.88 1.24 -15.90
CA ALA A 13 3.22 2.30 -15.14
C ALA A 13 2.96 1.92 -13.68
N VAL A 14 2.76 0.63 -13.40
CA VAL A 14 2.58 0.07 -12.05
C VAL A 14 3.72 0.44 -11.11
N TRP A 15 4.98 0.32 -11.56
CA TRP A 15 6.14 0.63 -10.71
C TRP A 15 6.28 2.12 -10.45
N VAL A 16 5.98 2.93 -11.46
CA VAL A 16 5.97 4.39 -11.32
C VAL A 16 4.87 4.81 -10.34
N ALA A 17 3.67 4.23 -10.45
CA ALA A 17 2.55 4.49 -9.55
C ALA A 17 2.87 4.10 -8.10
N VAL A 18 3.53 2.96 -7.86
CA VAL A 18 3.96 2.55 -6.51
C VAL A 18 4.90 3.58 -5.88
N LEU A 19 5.92 4.03 -6.62
CA LEU A 19 6.90 4.99 -6.11
C LEU A 19 6.28 6.37 -5.85
N LEU A 20 5.43 6.85 -6.77
CA LEU A 20 4.72 8.11 -6.60
C LEU A 20 3.73 8.05 -5.43
N ALA A 21 2.96 6.97 -5.31
CA ALA A 21 2.05 6.77 -4.18
C ALA A 21 2.80 6.76 -2.84
N ALA A 22 3.96 6.10 -2.77
CA ALA A 22 4.80 6.12 -1.58
C ALA A 22 5.30 7.53 -1.22
N ALA A 23 5.68 8.31 -2.22
CA ALA A 23 6.06 9.70 -2.03
C ALA A 23 4.87 10.55 -1.54
N VAL A 24 3.69 10.39 -2.14
CA VAL A 24 2.45 11.10 -1.74
C VAL A 24 2.12 10.83 -0.28
N VAL A 25 2.16 9.58 0.18
CA VAL A 25 1.91 9.25 1.60
C VAL A 25 2.90 9.92 2.54
N LYS A 26 4.20 9.88 2.21
CA LYS A 26 5.24 10.55 3.02
C LYS A 26 5.00 12.05 3.11
N LEU A 27 4.68 12.71 1.99
CA LEU A 27 4.39 14.14 1.96
C LEU A 27 3.11 14.44 2.76
N PHE A 28 2.06 13.66 2.56
CA PHE A 28 0.80 13.83 3.26
C PHE A 28 0.97 13.74 4.78
N MET A 29 1.59 12.66 5.27
CA MET A 29 1.81 12.45 6.70
C MET A 29 2.59 13.62 7.29
N ARG A 30 3.64 14.09 6.59
CA ARG A 30 4.43 15.23 7.05
C ARG A 30 3.65 16.54 7.10
N PHE A 31 2.87 16.86 6.07
CA PHE A 31 2.24 18.19 5.95
C PHE A 31 0.88 18.31 6.65
N PHE A 32 0.07 17.24 6.69
CA PHE A 32 -1.31 17.32 7.16
C PHE A 32 -1.51 16.75 8.56
N THR A 33 -0.77 15.71 8.93
CA THR A 33 -0.81 15.16 10.29
C THR A 33 0.32 15.71 11.17
N GLY A 34 1.37 16.27 10.56
CA GLY A 34 2.58 16.72 11.25
C GLY A 34 3.46 15.56 11.72
N GLU A 35 3.06 14.32 11.44
CA GLU A 35 3.79 13.13 11.85
C GLU A 35 4.82 12.75 10.78
N LYS A 36 6.09 12.60 11.18
CA LYS A 36 7.08 11.97 10.32
C LYS A 36 6.77 10.47 10.26
N ILE A 37 6.57 9.96 9.05
CA ILE A 37 6.46 8.52 8.84
C ILE A 37 7.79 7.85 9.22
N GLY A 38 7.72 6.80 10.02
CA GLY A 38 8.92 6.09 10.46
C GLY A 38 9.60 5.34 9.31
N GLU A 39 10.88 4.99 9.52
CA GLU A 39 11.67 4.19 8.57
C GLU A 39 11.01 2.84 8.24
N TRP A 40 10.17 2.34 9.15
CA TRP A 40 9.38 1.12 8.95
C TRP A 40 8.59 1.13 7.63
N TYR A 41 8.10 2.28 7.19
CA TYR A 41 7.31 2.39 5.96
C TYR A 41 8.15 2.11 4.72
N TRP A 42 9.32 2.76 4.64
CA TRP A 42 10.24 2.54 3.53
C TRP A 42 10.84 1.15 3.56
N ASN A 43 11.16 0.63 4.75
CA ASN A 43 11.63 -0.75 4.92
C ASN A 43 10.58 -1.77 4.45
N ALA A 44 9.29 -1.56 4.76
CA ALA A 44 8.22 -2.43 4.29
C ALA A 44 8.13 -2.43 2.75
N LEU A 45 8.16 -1.26 2.12
CA LEU A 45 8.16 -1.15 0.65
C LEU A 45 9.40 -1.80 0.04
N THR A 46 10.59 -1.57 0.61
CA THR A 46 11.83 -2.17 0.14
C THR A 46 11.79 -3.69 0.27
N PHE A 47 11.32 -4.23 1.40
CA PHE A 47 11.16 -5.68 1.55
C PHE A 47 10.20 -6.26 0.54
N TYR A 48 9.05 -5.61 0.31
CA TYR A 48 8.13 -6.05 -0.74
C TYR A 48 8.80 -6.14 -2.11
N ILE A 49 9.43 -5.04 -2.55
CA ILE A 49 10.02 -4.92 -3.89
C ILE A 49 11.18 -5.92 -4.05
N LEU A 50 12.07 -5.99 -3.06
CA LEU A 50 13.22 -6.89 -3.10
C LEU A 50 12.78 -8.35 -3.04
N THR A 51 11.85 -8.72 -2.15
CA THR A 51 11.35 -10.09 -2.10
C THR A 51 10.70 -10.48 -3.42
N TRP A 52 9.88 -9.62 -4.01
CA TRP A 52 9.23 -9.95 -5.28
C TRP A 52 10.23 -10.05 -6.44
N LYS A 53 11.22 -9.16 -6.51
CA LYS A 53 12.30 -9.24 -7.52
C LYS A 53 13.19 -10.48 -7.32
N LEU A 54 13.71 -10.67 -6.11
CA LEU A 54 14.62 -11.77 -5.78
C LEU A 54 13.94 -13.14 -5.86
N SER A 55 12.63 -13.22 -5.64
CA SER A 55 11.90 -14.48 -5.80
C SER A 55 11.95 -15.04 -7.22
N TYR A 56 12.34 -14.26 -8.23
CA TYR A 56 12.61 -14.78 -9.58
C TYR A 56 13.70 -15.86 -9.54
N SER A 57 14.77 -15.69 -8.77
CA SER A 57 15.83 -16.69 -8.67
C SER A 57 15.35 -17.98 -7.99
N LEU A 58 14.36 -17.89 -7.11
CA LEU A 58 13.76 -19.04 -6.43
C LEU A 58 12.79 -19.80 -7.33
N PHE A 59 11.86 -19.09 -7.97
CA PHE A 59 10.77 -19.70 -8.74
C PHE A 59 11.14 -20.00 -10.20
N HIS A 60 12.16 -19.34 -10.74
CA HIS A 60 12.65 -19.53 -12.11
C HIS A 60 14.16 -19.85 -12.13
N PHE A 61 14.58 -20.74 -11.22
CA PHE A 61 15.99 -21.01 -10.96
C PHE A 61 16.78 -21.49 -12.19
N GLU A 62 16.19 -22.30 -13.06
CA GLU A 62 16.84 -22.76 -14.29
C GLU A 62 17.15 -21.59 -15.24
N ASN A 63 16.17 -20.74 -15.49
CA ASN A 63 16.33 -19.53 -16.31
C ASN A 63 17.35 -18.57 -15.67
N PHE A 64 17.29 -18.41 -14.35
CA PHE A 64 18.23 -17.57 -13.61
C PHE A 64 19.67 -18.09 -13.72
N ARG A 65 19.89 -19.41 -13.61
CA ARG A 65 21.22 -20.02 -13.77
C ARG A 65 21.77 -19.80 -15.18
N ASN A 66 20.93 -19.96 -16.20
CA ASN A 66 21.33 -19.81 -17.60
C ASN A 66 21.59 -18.34 -17.95
N MET A 67 20.83 -17.40 -17.37
CA MET A 67 21.00 -15.97 -17.59
C MET A 67 20.79 -15.17 -16.30
N PRO A 68 21.81 -14.99 -15.44
CA PRO A 68 21.65 -14.33 -14.13
C PRO A 68 21.14 -12.88 -14.18
N LEU A 69 21.48 -12.16 -15.25
CA LEU A 69 21.03 -10.78 -15.47
C LEU A 69 19.51 -10.66 -15.73
N SER A 70 18.82 -11.78 -16.00
CA SER A 70 17.36 -11.83 -16.16
C SER A 70 16.59 -11.28 -14.94
N ILE A 71 17.19 -11.33 -13.75
CA ILE A 71 16.60 -10.81 -12.51
C ILE A 71 16.32 -9.29 -12.53
N LEU A 72 17.03 -8.54 -13.39
CA LEU A 72 16.80 -7.11 -13.57
C LEU A 72 15.51 -6.83 -14.35
N TYR A 73 15.10 -7.77 -15.20
CA TYR A 73 13.97 -7.63 -16.12
C TYR A 73 12.72 -8.32 -15.60
N PHE A 74 12.88 -9.49 -14.97
CA PHE A 74 11.78 -10.32 -14.52
C PHE A 74 11.59 -10.26 -13.00
N ASN A 75 10.45 -10.75 -12.54
CA ASN A 75 10.11 -10.92 -11.13
C ASN A 75 9.55 -12.34 -10.94
N GLY A 76 9.40 -12.80 -9.70
CA GLY A 76 8.86 -14.14 -9.42
C GLY A 76 7.37 -14.32 -9.72
N GLY A 77 6.77 -13.45 -10.54
CA GLY A 77 5.37 -13.50 -10.92
C GLY A 77 4.43 -13.41 -9.71
N LEU A 78 3.34 -14.15 -9.78
CA LEU A 78 2.32 -14.20 -8.73
C LEU A 78 2.84 -14.83 -7.43
N TYR A 79 3.65 -15.90 -7.51
CA TYR A 79 4.22 -16.53 -6.31
C TYR A 79 5.17 -15.59 -5.56
N GLY A 80 5.98 -14.84 -6.32
CA GLY A 80 6.85 -13.80 -5.77
C GLY A 80 6.09 -12.67 -5.11
N HIS A 81 4.97 -12.26 -5.70
CA HIS A 81 4.05 -11.27 -5.15
C HIS A 81 3.50 -11.73 -3.79
N PHE A 82 2.99 -12.96 -3.71
CA PHE A 82 2.52 -13.56 -2.46
C PHE A 82 3.60 -13.63 -1.38
N LEU A 83 4.81 -14.08 -1.74
CA LEU A 83 5.93 -14.12 -0.82
C LEU A 83 6.24 -12.72 -0.28
N GLY A 84 6.20 -11.69 -1.14
CA GLY A 84 6.36 -10.30 -0.76
C GLY A 84 5.35 -9.85 0.29
N ILE A 85 4.07 -10.17 0.11
CA ILE A 85 3.02 -9.80 1.07
C ILE A 85 3.23 -10.49 2.42
N VAL A 86 3.60 -11.77 2.41
CA VAL A 86 3.89 -12.53 3.63
C VAL A 86 5.05 -11.90 4.39
N VAL A 87 6.16 -11.60 3.69
CA VAL A 87 7.36 -10.97 4.29
C VAL A 87 7.02 -9.61 4.89
N VAL A 88 6.27 -8.76 4.17
CA VAL A 88 5.85 -7.45 4.67
C VAL A 88 4.94 -7.58 5.89
N SER A 89 3.99 -8.50 5.87
CA SER A 89 3.06 -8.71 6.99
C SER A 89 3.82 -9.14 8.24
N ILE A 90 4.74 -10.10 8.11
CA ILE A 90 5.62 -10.53 9.21
C ILE A 90 6.46 -9.34 9.71
N TYR A 91 7.07 -8.59 8.80
CA TYR A 91 7.88 -7.43 9.14
C TYR A 91 7.09 -6.39 9.94
N LEU A 92 5.88 -6.02 9.50
CA LEU A 92 5.04 -5.06 10.20
C LEU A 92 4.65 -5.55 11.60
N ILE A 93 4.32 -6.84 11.73
CA ILE A 93 4.01 -7.47 13.03
C ILE A 93 5.22 -7.45 13.97
N MET A 94 6.44 -7.61 13.46
CA MET A 94 7.68 -7.49 14.25
C MET A 94 8.00 -6.04 14.59
N ALA A 95 7.81 -5.11 13.65
CA ALA A 95 8.09 -3.70 13.82
C ALA A 95 7.20 -3.06 14.89
N GLN A 96 5.90 -3.40 14.94
CA GLN A 96 5.00 -2.90 15.99
C GLN A 96 5.41 -3.31 17.40
N LYS A 97 6.03 -4.49 17.56
CA LYS A 97 6.51 -4.95 18.88
C LYS A 97 7.64 -4.08 19.40
N LYS A 98 8.43 -3.49 18.49
CA LYS A 98 9.54 -2.58 18.81
C LYS A 98 9.08 -1.14 18.95
N GLN A 99 8.11 -0.72 18.14
CA GLN A 99 7.64 0.67 18.07
C GLN A 99 6.11 0.71 17.97
N TRP A 100 5.45 1.04 19.08
CA TRP A 100 3.98 1.10 19.16
C TRP A 100 3.34 2.04 18.13
N LYS A 101 4.04 3.12 17.75
CA LYS A 101 3.59 4.08 16.72
C LYS A 101 3.38 3.43 15.34
N VAL A 102 4.04 2.30 15.05
CA VAL A 102 3.85 1.56 13.79
C VAL A 102 2.41 1.08 13.65
N ALA A 103 1.80 0.59 14.73
CA ALA A 103 0.41 0.12 14.70
C ALA A 103 -0.56 1.27 14.35
N LYS A 104 -0.39 2.44 14.98
CA LYS A 104 -1.20 3.63 14.69
C LYS A 104 -0.99 4.15 13.26
N GLN A 105 0.26 4.29 12.83
CA GLN A 105 0.57 4.92 11.54
C GLN A 105 0.32 3.99 10.34
N SER A 106 0.51 2.68 10.50
CA SER A 106 0.45 1.72 9.39
C SER A 106 -0.91 1.65 8.73
N VAL A 107 -1.99 1.67 9.50
CA VAL A 107 -3.35 1.54 8.95
C VAL A 107 -3.73 2.73 8.05
N PHE A 108 -3.47 3.96 8.51
CA PHE A 108 -3.73 5.17 7.71
C PHE A 108 -2.76 5.30 6.54
N SER A 109 -1.48 4.97 6.75
CA SER A 109 -0.47 5.05 5.69
C SER A 109 -0.76 4.06 4.56
N TRP A 110 -1.23 2.85 4.87
CA TRP A 110 -1.60 1.87 3.84
C TRP A 110 -2.88 2.21 3.10
N LEU A 111 -3.90 2.69 3.79
CA LEU A 111 -5.10 3.22 3.12
C LEU A 111 -4.73 4.30 2.11
N LEU A 112 -3.97 5.30 2.55
CA LEU A 112 -3.59 6.43 1.69
C LEU A 112 -2.65 6.01 0.57
N PHE A 113 -1.76 5.05 0.82
CA PHE A 113 -0.91 4.48 -0.23
C PHE A 113 -1.75 3.85 -1.33
N PHE A 114 -2.74 3.03 -0.96
CA PHE A 114 -3.57 2.35 -1.94
C PHE A 114 -4.44 3.32 -2.74
N LEU A 115 -5.09 4.28 -2.06
CA LEU A 115 -5.88 5.31 -2.75
C LEU A 115 -5.03 6.15 -3.71
N SER A 116 -3.83 6.53 -3.28
CA SER A 116 -2.89 7.26 -4.14
C SER A 116 -2.42 6.40 -5.32
N TYR A 117 -2.13 5.12 -5.06
CA TYR A 117 -1.72 4.16 -6.09
C TYR A 117 -2.81 3.98 -7.15
N GLN A 118 -4.07 3.77 -6.75
CA GLN A 118 -5.18 3.62 -7.69
C GLN A 118 -5.42 4.90 -8.48
N ALA A 119 -5.47 6.06 -7.83
CA ALA A 119 -5.64 7.34 -8.52
C ALA A 119 -4.56 7.58 -9.59
N ILE A 120 -3.30 7.32 -9.25
CA ILE A 120 -2.16 7.50 -10.17
C ILE A 120 -2.17 6.45 -11.28
N LEU A 121 -2.38 5.18 -10.94
CA LEU A 121 -2.39 4.09 -11.91
C LEU A 121 -3.51 4.30 -12.93
N GLN A 122 -4.74 4.58 -12.48
CA GLN A 122 -5.87 4.78 -13.38
C GLN A 122 -5.71 6.02 -14.26
N SER A 123 -5.02 7.04 -13.75
CA SER A 123 -4.60 8.19 -14.59
C SER A 123 -3.66 7.74 -15.72
N PHE A 124 -2.69 6.86 -15.44
CA PHE A 124 -1.79 6.29 -16.46
C PHE A 124 -2.50 5.32 -17.40
N GLU A 125 -3.52 4.61 -16.94
CA GLU A 125 -4.34 3.73 -17.79
C GLU A 125 -5.40 4.48 -18.60
N LYS A 126 -5.49 5.82 -18.44
CA LYS A 126 -6.47 6.70 -19.09
C LYS A 126 -7.93 6.40 -18.70
N ASN A 127 -8.13 5.73 -17.57
CA ASN A 127 -9.44 5.53 -16.95
C ASN A 127 -9.79 6.75 -16.10
N VAL A 128 -10.07 7.87 -16.78
CA VAL A 128 -10.23 9.19 -16.15
C VAL A 128 -11.33 9.19 -15.08
N VAL A 129 -12.45 8.52 -15.34
CA VAL A 129 -13.57 8.47 -14.39
C VAL A 129 -13.17 7.76 -13.10
N GLU A 130 -12.60 6.56 -13.20
CA GLU A 130 -12.12 5.80 -12.03
C GLU A 130 -11.04 6.57 -11.25
N ALA A 131 -10.10 7.21 -11.97
CA ALA A 131 -9.08 8.06 -11.38
C ALA A 131 -9.68 9.25 -10.58
N ILE A 132 -10.74 9.87 -11.08
CA ILE A 132 -11.46 10.94 -10.37
C ILE A 132 -12.05 10.41 -9.06
N PHE A 133 -12.73 9.25 -9.07
CA PHE A 133 -13.31 8.67 -7.87
C PHE A 133 -12.26 8.34 -6.80
N HIS A 134 -11.14 7.71 -7.17
CA HIS A 134 -10.06 7.45 -6.21
C HIS A 134 -9.39 8.73 -5.72
N THR A 135 -9.23 9.75 -6.58
CA THR A 135 -8.67 11.05 -6.17
C THR A 135 -9.59 11.76 -5.18
N LEU A 136 -10.90 11.75 -5.42
CA LEU A 136 -11.89 12.30 -4.50
C LEU A 136 -11.88 11.55 -3.17
N LEU A 137 -11.86 10.21 -3.19
CA LEU A 137 -11.78 9.43 -1.96
C LEU A 137 -10.47 9.64 -1.21
N LEU A 138 -9.35 9.84 -1.91
CA LEU A 138 -8.07 10.22 -1.31
C LEU A 138 -8.20 11.56 -0.59
N ILE A 139 -8.76 12.59 -1.23
CA ILE A 139 -8.97 13.91 -0.61
C ILE A 139 -9.89 13.81 0.60
N ILE A 140 -11.01 13.09 0.49
CA ILE A 140 -11.94 12.86 1.60
C ILE A 140 -11.24 12.14 2.75
N SER A 141 -10.46 11.10 2.46
CA SER A 141 -9.71 10.34 3.48
C SER A 141 -8.68 11.22 4.20
N ILE A 142 -7.97 12.06 3.45
CA ILE A 142 -7.01 13.05 3.98
C ILE A 142 -7.72 14.00 4.97
N LEU A 143 -8.83 14.59 4.56
CA LEU A 143 -9.60 15.53 5.39
C LEU A 143 -10.19 14.81 6.60
N ALA A 144 -10.77 13.64 6.41
CA ALA A 144 -11.36 12.83 7.47
C ALA A 144 -10.31 12.43 8.52
N ILE A 145 -9.13 11.96 8.11
CA ILE A 145 -8.04 11.64 9.04
C ILE A 145 -7.57 12.90 9.79
N ARG A 146 -7.45 14.04 9.10
CA ARG A 146 -7.00 15.29 9.75
C ARG A 146 -7.97 15.80 10.81
N PHE A 147 -9.27 15.75 10.54
CA PHE A 147 -10.30 16.37 11.38
C PHE A 147 -10.98 15.39 12.34
N LEU A 148 -11.26 14.17 11.90
CA LEU A 148 -12.03 13.19 12.66
C LEU A 148 -11.14 12.26 13.49
N ALA A 149 -9.91 11.95 13.06
CA ALA A 149 -9.07 11.02 13.82
C ALA A 149 -8.56 11.57 15.18
N LYS A 150 -8.77 12.87 15.42
CA LYS A 150 -8.49 13.55 16.69
C LYS A 150 -9.71 13.64 17.61
N ARG A 151 -10.90 13.32 17.09
CA ARG A 151 -12.16 13.39 17.82
C ARG A 151 -12.35 12.11 18.62
N THR A 152 -12.58 12.24 19.93
CA THR A 152 -12.85 11.09 20.80
C THR A 152 -14.22 10.47 20.56
N ASP A 153 -15.17 11.25 20.00
CA ASP A 153 -16.52 10.80 19.66
C ASP A 153 -16.59 9.91 18.41
N VAL A 154 -15.53 9.87 17.59
CA VAL A 154 -15.50 9.06 16.36
C VAL A 154 -14.45 7.96 16.51
N PRO A 155 -14.86 6.68 16.68
CA PRO A 155 -13.91 5.58 16.73
C PRO A 155 -13.13 5.48 15.43
N ASN A 156 -11.79 5.50 15.52
CA ASN A 156 -10.92 5.38 14.33
C ASN A 156 -11.18 4.10 13.52
N VAL A 157 -11.59 3.02 14.19
CA VAL A 157 -11.99 1.76 13.54
C VAL A 157 -13.22 1.97 12.64
N LEU A 158 -14.21 2.74 13.08
CA LEU A 158 -15.41 3.03 12.29
C LEU A 158 -15.06 3.93 11.09
N LEU A 159 -14.22 4.93 11.30
CA LEU A 159 -13.70 5.79 10.23
C LEU A 159 -12.97 4.96 9.15
N LEU A 160 -12.07 4.08 9.57
CA LEU A 160 -11.34 3.18 8.67
C LEU A 160 -12.28 2.23 7.93
N ALA A 161 -13.23 1.61 8.63
CA ALA A 161 -14.22 0.72 8.01
C ALA A 161 -15.05 1.45 6.95
N ALA A 162 -15.48 2.68 7.22
CA ALA A 162 -16.22 3.49 6.25
C ALA A 162 -15.39 3.79 5.00
N LEU A 163 -14.14 4.23 5.16
CA LEU A 163 -13.26 4.54 4.03
C LEU A 163 -12.88 3.29 3.21
N LEU A 164 -12.62 2.16 3.87
CA LEU A 164 -12.36 0.88 3.20
C LEU A 164 -13.58 0.38 2.43
N THR A 165 -14.79 0.55 2.99
CA THR A 165 -16.03 0.16 2.32
C THR A 165 -16.28 1.01 1.08
N LEU A 166 -16.05 2.32 1.16
CA LEU A 166 -16.14 3.21 0.00
C LEU A 166 -15.12 2.83 -1.08
N GLU A 167 -13.89 2.49 -0.71
CA GLU A 167 -12.88 2.04 -1.68
C GLU A 167 -13.31 0.73 -2.36
N LEU A 168 -13.79 -0.26 -1.59
CA LEU A 168 -14.30 -1.50 -2.16
C LEU A 168 -15.51 -1.26 -3.08
N LEU A 169 -16.37 -0.30 -2.75
CA LEU A 169 -17.49 0.08 -3.61
C LEU A 169 -17.00 0.65 -4.94
N ILE A 170 -16.02 1.56 -4.92
CA ILE A 170 -15.39 2.11 -6.15
C ILE A 170 -14.79 0.96 -6.97
N LEU A 171 -13.97 0.11 -6.36
CA LEU A 171 -13.36 -1.03 -7.05
C LEU A 171 -14.41 -1.98 -7.66
N SER A 172 -15.52 -2.22 -6.97
CA SER A 172 -16.61 -3.05 -7.47
C SER A 172 -17.37 -2.44 -8.65
N ALA A 173 -17.41 -1.11 -8.74
CA ALA A 173 -18.11 -0.40 -9.79
C ALA A 173 -17.32 -0.34 -11.10
N PHE A 174 -15.98 -0.27 -11.01
CA PHE A 174 -15.11 -0.12 -12.18
C PHE A 174 -14.39 -1.41 -12.61
N GLY A 175 -14.38 -2.46 -11.78
CA GLY A 175 -13.68 -3.70 -12.12
C GLY A 175 -14.01 -4.89 -11.24
N SER A 176 -13.20 -5.94 -11.37
CA SER A 176 -13.33 -7.15 -10.55
C SER A 176 -12.73 -6.92 -9.16
N LEU A 177 -13.53 -7.19 -8.12
CA LEU A 177 -13.02 -7.30 -6.75
C LEU A 177 -11.99 -8.41 -6.60
N TRP A 178 -12.08 -9.45 -7.44
CA TRP A 178 -11.22 -10.64 -7.42
C TRP A 178 -9.96 -10.43 -8.25
N SER A 179 -9.20 -9.38 -7.95
CA SER A 179 -7.87 -9.14 -8.50
C SER A 179 -6.80 -9.33 -7.44
N TRP A 180 -5.59 -9.72 -7.84
CA TRP A 180 -4.48 -9.90 -6.91
C TRP A 180 -4.04 -8.58 -6.27
N GLN A 181 -4.23 -7.46 -6.96
CA GLN A 181 -3.99 -6.11 -6.44
C GLN A 181 -4.97 -5.81 -5.30
N ASN A 182 -6.27 -6.07 -5.50
CA ASN A 182 -7.30 -5.84 -4.50
C ASN A 182 -7.17 -6.79 -3.31
N ALA A 183 -6.78 -8.05 -3.55
CA ALA A 183 -6.48 -9.01 -2.49
C ALA A 183 -5.31 -8.56 -1.61
N THR A 184 -4.24 -8.00 -2.19
CA THR A 184 -3.12 -7.41 -1.42
C THR A 184 -3.59 -6.29 -0.52
N PHE A 185 -4.41 -5.39 -1.05
CA PHE A 185 -4.95 -4.28 -0.29
C PHE A 185 -5.78 -4.75 0.89
N VAL A 186 -6.75 -5.63 0.65
CA VAL A 186 -7.63 -6.17 1.70
C VAL A 186 -6.79 -6.88 2.78
N LEU A 187 -5.81 -7.70 2.38
CA LEU A 187 -4.96 -8.41 3.34
C LEU A 187 -4.13 -7.45 4.20
N LEU A 188 -3.47 -6.45 3.61
CA LEU A 188 -2.70 -5.46 4.37
C LEU A 188 -3.59 -4.56 5.22
N ALA A 189 -4.80 -4.22 4.75
CA ALA A 189 -5.80 -3.49 5.52
C ALA A 189 -6.26 -4.29 6.74
N ILE A 190 -6.52 -5.59 6.59
CA ILE A 190 -6.85 -6.48 7.71
C ILE A 190 -5.69 -6.55 8.71
N VAL A 191 -4.47 -6.82 8.23
CA VAL A 191 -3.28 -6.94 9.10
C VAL A 191 -3.08 -5.67 9.91
N THR A 192 -3.07 -4.51 9.26
CA THR A 192 -2.87 -3.22 9.95
C THR A 192 -4.04 -2.82 10.84
N SER A 193 -5.27 -3.17 10.49
CA SER A 193 -6.44 -2.94 11.36
C SER A 193 -6.41 -3.81 12.62
N ILE A 194 -5.96 -5.06 12.53
CA ILE A 194 -5.73 -5.93 13.69
C ILE A 194 -4.61 -5.35 14.57
N MET A 195 -3.54 -4.84 13.97
CA MET A 195 -2.46 -4.17 14.71
C MET A 195 -3.00 -2.93 15.45
N TYR A 196 -3.80 -2.11 14.76
CA TYR A 196 -4.41 -0.90 15.30
C TYR A 196 -5.36 -1.18 16.48
N THR A 197 -6.27 -2.14 16.32
CA THR A 197 -7.23 -2.52 17.38
C THR A 197 -6.55 -3.06 18.63
N ARG A 198 -5.52 -3.90 18.46
CA ARG A 198 -4.69 -4.36 19.59
C ARG A 198 -3.92 -3.23 20.27
N PHE A 199 -3.52 -2.21 19.51
CA PHE A 199 -2.87 -1.02 20.05
C PHE A 199 -3.84 -0.18 20.89
N GLU A 200 -5.04 0.10 20.40
CA GLU A 200 -6.10 0.80 21.16
C GLU A 200 -6.41 0.09 22.48
N GLN A 201 -6.60 -1.23 22.44
CA GLN A 201 -6.90 -2.03 23.65
C GLN A 201 -5.79 -1.96 24.71
N LYS A 202 -4.51 -1.98 24.29
CA LYS A 202 -3.36 -1.89 25.22
C LYS A 202 -3.08 -0.47 25.69
N GLY A 203 -3.39 0.52 24.87
CA GLY A 203 -3.24 1.95 25.21
C GLY A 203 -4.24 2.44 26.26
N GLN A 204 -5.35 1.72 26.49
CA GLN A 204 -6.33 1.99 27.55
C GLN A 204 -5.96 1.35 28.90
N THR A 205 -4.86 0.59 28.97
CA THR A 205 -4.40 -0.13 30.18
C THR A 205 -3.09 0.41 30.77
N LEU A 206 -2.60 1.56 30.28
CA LEU A 206 -1.46 2.31 30.82
C LEU A 206 -1.94 3.70 31.27
#